data_AF-A0A851C5J4-F1
#
_entry.id   AF-A0A851C5J4-F1
#
_cell.length_a   1.000
_cell.length_b   1.000
_cell.length_c   1.000
_cell.angle_alpha   90.00
_cell.angle_beta   90.00
_cell.angle_gamma   90.00
#
_symmetry.space_group_name_H-M   'P 1'
#
loop_
_entity.id
_entity.type
_entity.pdbx_description
1 polymer ?
#
loop_
_entity_poly.entity_id
_entity_poly.type
_entity_poly.pdbx_seq_one_letter_code
_entity_poly.pdbx_strand_id
1 'polypeptide(L)'
;RRSMIKGVQFTCPLSGRCPVTKAKRRQCQACRLQKCLDVGMRKDMIMSEEALKRRRALRGQRGQAGGQPGGLTAEQEELIALLIAAHQRTFDSNFSQFTHYWPAVRLYIPSPPGPEVSAGGSPSLSPTEDVLPDVFSMLPHFADLSTFMIQQVINFAKEIPVFR
;
A
#
# COMPACT_ATOMS: atom_id res chain seq x y z
N ARG A 1 13.85 -19.84 20.54
CA ARG A 1 15.06 -19.00 20.51
C ARG A 1 15.90 -19.14 21.79
N ARG A 2 15.35 -18.92 23.00
CA ARG A 2 16.12 -19.05 24.27
C ARG A 2 16.72 -20.45 24.49
N SER A 3 16.00 -21.51 24.12
CA SER A 3 16.46 -22.90 24.34
C SER A 3 17.67 -23.33 23.49
N MET A 4 17.81 -22.78 22.27
CA MET A 4 18.94 -23.09 21.38
C MET A 4 20.26 -22.49 21.86
N ILE A 5 20.19 -21.35 22.55
CA ILE A 5 21.36 -20.64 23.12
C ILE A 5 21.89 -21.41 24.34
N LYS A 6 20.99 -22.00 25.14
CA LYS A 6 21.34 -22.75 26.36
C LYS A 6 21.78 -24.20 26.10
N GLY A 7 21.86 -24.63 24.84
CA GLY A 7 22.28 -25.99 24.48
C GLY A 7 21.37 -27.10 25.02
N VAL A 8 20.11 -26.79 25.35
CA VAL A 8 19.20 -27.77 25.95
C VAL A 8 18.85 -28.84 24.93
N GLN A 9 19.15 -30.09 25.27
CA GLN A 9 18.72 -31.25 24.49
C GLN A 9 17.30 -31.63 24.89
N PHE A 10 16.44 -31.83 23.89
CA PHE A 10 15.06 -32.22 24.11
C PHE A 10 14.84 -33.65 23.68
N THR A 11 14.27 -34.46 24.56
CA THR A 11 13.87 -35.84 24.26
C THR A 11 12.36 -35.88 24.02
N CYS A 12 11.94 -36.64 23.01
CA CYS A 12 10.52 -36.89 22.79
C CYS A 12 10.03 -37.92 23.82
N PRO A 13 8.92 -37.67 24.53
CA PRO A 13 8.35 -38.64 25.46
C PRO A 13 7.60 -39.80 24.78
N LEU A 14 7.42 -39.72 23.45
CA LEU A 14 6.76 -40.73 22.63
C LEU A 14 7.78 -41.29 21.63
N SER A 15 7.43 -41.32 20.33
CA SER A 15 8.21 -41.96 19.26
C SER A 15 8.97 -40.99 18.35
N GLY A 16 9.15 -39.72 18.75
CA GLY A 16 9.80 -38.71 17.91
C GLY A 16 8.96 -38.23 16.71
N ARG A 17 7.70 -38.64 16.60
CA ARG A 17 6.79 -38.30 15.49
C ARG A 17 5.54 -37.54 15.94
N CYS A 18 5.64 -36.70 16.97
CA CYS A 18 4.48 -35.96 17.49
C CYS A 18 3.95 -34.96 16.45
N PRO A 19 2.62 -34.87 16.23
CA PRO A 19 2.04 -33.91 15.30
C PRO A 19 2.17 -32.46 15.82
N VAL A 20 2.97 -31.64 15.13
CA VAL A 20 3.21 -30.23 15.48
C VAL A 20 2.18 -29.32 14.80
N THR A 21 1.06 -29.08 15.47
CA THR A 21 -0.03 -28.17 15.05
C THR A 21 -0.10 -26.89 15.89
N LYS A 22 -0.89 -25.89 15.49
CA LYS A 22 -1.05 -24.61 16.24
C LYS A 22 -1.43 -24.84 17.71
N ALA A 23 -2.36 -25.77 17.97
CA ALA A 23 -2.84 -26.11 19.31
C ALA A 23 -1.84 -26.96 20.11
N LYS A 24 -1.19 -27.95 19.48
CA LYS A 24 -0.39 -28.97 20.19
C LYS A 24 1.13 -28.78 20.12
N ARG A 25 1.63 -27.76 19.41
CA ARG A 25 3.09 -27.51 19.23
C ARG A 25 3.89 -27.32 20.53
N ARG A 26 3.25 -27.05 21.68
CA ARG A 26 3.93 -26.90 22.97
C ARG A 26 4.12 -28.22 23.72
N GLN A 27 3.45 -29.30 23.30
CA GLN A 27 3.43 -30.59 24.01
C GLN A 27 4.74 -31.38 23.85
N CYS A 28 5.43 -31.25 22.71
CA CYS A 28 6.72 -31.91 22.49
C CYS A 28 7.75 -30.90 21.95
N GLN A 29 8.71 -30.52 22.80
CA GLN A 29 9.77 -29.57 22.43
C GLN A 29 10.76 -30.20 21.44
N ALA A 30 11.01 -31.51 21.54
CA ALA A 30 11.88 -32.26 20.64
C ALA A 30 11.35 -32.27 19.20
N CYS A 31 10.11 -32.76 18.98
CA CYS A 31 9.50 -32.81 17.65
C CYS A 31 9.28 -31.42 17.06
N ARG A 32 8.98 -30.42 17.90
CA ARG A 32 8.89 -29.03 17.45
C ARG A 32 10.24 -28.52 16.94
N LEU A 33 11.32 -28.78 17.69
CA LEU A 33 12.66 -28.36 17.29
C LEU A 33 13.10 -29.08 16.01
N GLN A 34 12.89 -30.39 15.91
CA GLN A 34 13.22 -31.18 14.72
C GLN A 34 12.53 -30.60 13.48
N LYS A 35 11.21 -30.39 13.55
CA LYS A 35 10.45 -29.78 12.45
C LYS A 35 10.97 -28.39 12.07
N CYS A 36 11.41 -27.58 13.03
CA CYS A 36 12.02 -26.28 12.73
C CYS A 36 13.33 -26.43 11.94
N LEU A 37 14.16 -27.42 12.27
CA LEU A 37 15.39 -27.72 11.52
C LEU A 37 15.08 -28.27 10.12
N ASP A 38 14.08 -29.15 10.01
CA ASP A 38 13.65 -29.77 8.75
C ASP A 38 13.16 -28.73 7.73
N VAL A 39 12.49 -27.66 8.19
CA VAL A 39 12.09 -26.53 7.33
C VAL A 39 13.23 -25.52 7.06
N GLY A 40 14.46 -25.84 7.47
CA GLY A 40 15.65 -25.04 7.17
C GLY A 40 15.97 -23.92 8.16
N MET A 41 15.41 -23.91 9.37
CA MET A 41 15.83 -22.93 10.38
C MET A 41 17.26 -23.22 10.85
N ARG A 42 18.21 -22.31 10.57
CA ARG A 42 19.61 -22.50 10.92
C ARG A 42 19.94 -22.01 12.34
N LYS A 43 20.72 -22.80 13.09
CA LYS A 43 21.13 -22.51 14.47
C LYS A 43 22.13 -21.35 14.57
N ASP A 44 22.99 -21.21 13.57
CA ASP A 44 24.05 -20.20 13.45
C ASP A 44 23.52 -18.77 13.24
N MET A 45 22.29 -18.62 12.73
CA MET A 45 21.64 -17.31 12.54
C MET A 45 21.08 -16.69 13.83
N ILE A 46 21.33 -17.32 14.99
CA ILE A 46 20.92 -16.78 16.29
C ILE A 46 22.01 -15.84 16.79
N MET A 47 21.69 -14.54 16.89
CA MET A 47 22.58 -13.54 17.52
C MET A 47 23.08 -14.02 18.89
N SER A 48 24.39 -13.83 19.14
CA SER A 48 25.01 -14.11 20.42
C SER A 48 24.41 -13.27 21.55
N GLU A 49 24.62 -13.69 22.79
CA GLU A 49 24.11 -12.97 23.96
C GLU A 49 24.72 -11.56 24.03
N GLU A 50 26.00 -11.42 23.68
CA GLU A 50 26.73 -10.14 23.63
C GLU A 50 26.14 -9.22 22.55
N ALA A 51 25.84 -9.76 21.37
CA ALA A 51 25.22 -8.99 20.29
C ALA A 51 23.80 -8.52 20.66
N LEU A 52 23.05 -9.33 21.42
CA LEU A 52 21.74 -8.96 21.93
C LEU A 52 21.83 -7.89 23.04
N LYS A 53 22.81 -7.99 23.94
CA LYS A 53 23.11 -6.97 24.96
C LYS A 53 23.49 -5.64 24.32
N ARG A 54 24.40 -5.65 23.33
CA ARG A 54 24.77 -4.46 22.54
C ARG A 54 23.57 -3.82 21.86
N ARG A 55 22.70 -4.61 21.20
CA ARG A 55 21.46 -4.09 20.59
C ARG A 55 20.52 -3.45 21.62
N ARG A 56 20.39 -4.03 22.82
CA ARG A 56 19.56 -3.47 23.91
C ARG A 56 20.16 -2.18 24.44
N ALA A 57 21.48 -2.12 24.63
CA ALA A 57 22.18 -0.91 25.07
C ALA A 57 22.04 0.22 24.03
N LEU A 58 22.18 -0.07 22.72
CA LEU A 58 21.96 0.91 21.66
C LEU A 58 20.51 1.40 21.62
N ARG A 59 19.53 0.53 21.88
CA ARG A 59 18.12 0.94 22.01
C ARG A 59 17.85 1.79 23.25
N GLY A 60 18.48 1.46 24.38
CA GLY A 60 18.41 2.28 25.60
C GLY A 60 19.02 3.66 25.41
N GLN A 61 20.18 3.73 24.75
CA GLN A 61 20.84 5.00 24.40
C GLN A 61 20.01 5.82 23.40
N ARG A 62 19.35 5.19 22.40
CA ARG A 62 18.42 5.90 21.50
C ARG A 62 17.14 6.37 22.20
N GLY A 63 16.69 5.65 23.23
CA GLY A 63 15.57 6.09 24.07
C GLY A 63 15.93 7.28 24.96
N GLN A 64 17.18 7.38 25.41
CA GLN A 64 17.68 8.52 26.19
C GLN A 64 18.13 9.71 25.32
N ALA A 65 18.64 9.46 24.11
CA ALA A 65 18.92 10.49 23.11
C ALA A 65 17.65 10.98 22.37
N GLY A 66 16.52 10.29 22.53
CA GLY A 66 15.19 10.74 22.08
C GLY A 66 14.51 11.73 23.03
N GLY A 67 15.22 12.20 24.07
CA GLY A 67 14.76 13.20 25.04
C GLY A 67 15.21 14.63 24.73
N GLN A 68 15.61 14.94 23.49
CA GLN A 68 15.55 16.33 23.03
C GLN A 68 14.17 16.52 22.40
N PRO A 69 13.32 17.45 22.89
CA PRO A 69 12.31 18.04 22.03
C PRO A 69 13.09 18.88 21.02
N GLY A 70 13.52 18.25 19.93
CA GLY A 70 13.85 18.99 18.71
C GLY A 70 12.53 19.55 18.20
N GLY A 71 12.06 20.63 18.83
CA GLY A 71 10.98 21.44 18.31
C GLY A 71 11.36 21.94 16.93
N LEU A 72 10.34 22.24 16.12
CA LEU A 72 10.56 22.92 14.86
C LEU A 72 11.29 24.24 15.15
N THR A 73 12.23 24.63 14.31
CA THR A 73 12.80 25.99 14.41
C THR A 73 11.71 27.00 14.06
N ALA A 74 11.84 28.24 14.52
CA ALA A 74 10.84 29.28 14.21
C ALA A 74 10.63 29.43 12.69
N GLU A 75 11.71 29.29 11.91
CA GLU A 75 11.65 29.33 10.44
C GLU A 75 10.89 28.13 9.86
N GLN A 76 11.03 26.95 10.46
CA GLN A 76 10.28 25.76 10.07
C GLN A 76 8.79 25.89 10.39
N GLU A 77 8.45 26.44 11.56
CA GLU A 77 7.07 26.71 11.96
C GLU A 77 6.41 27.73 11.03
N GLU A 78 7.13 28.80 10.67
CA GLU A 78 6.67 29.82 9.73
C GLU A 78 6.45 29.24 8.32
N LEU A 79 7.40 28.42 7.83
CA LEU A 79 7.25 27.75 6.55
C LEU A 79 6.03 26.82 6.54
N ILE A 80 5.82 26.04 7.60
CA ILE A 80 4.66 25.16 7.73
C ILE A 80 3.36 25.98 7.73
N ALA A 81 3.30 27.07 8.48
CA ALA A 81 2.13 27.95 8.52
C ALA A 81 1.81 28.54 7.14
N LEU A 82 2.85 28.98 6.41
CA LEU A 82 2.71 29.50 5.04
C LEU A 82 2.17 28.44 4.07
N LEU A 83 2.71 27.22 4.11
CA LEU A 83 2.25 26.12 3.24
C LEU A 83 0.80 25.74 3.55
N ILE A 84 0.41 25.68 4.82
CA ILE A 84 -0.98 25.41 5.21
C ILE A 84 -1.91 26.50 4.72
N ALA A 85 -1.56 27.77 4.93
CA ALA A 85 -2.37 28.91 4.52
C ALA A 85 -2.50 29.01 2.98
N ALA A 86 -1.43 28.70 2.24
CA ALA A 86 -1.49 28.60 0.78
C ALA A 86 -2.45 27.48 0.34
N HIS A 87 -2.32 26.29 0.93
CA HIS A 87 -3.16 25.14 0.58
C HIS A 87 -4.65 25.40 0.85
N GLN A 88 -5.00 25.97 2.00
CA GLN A 88 -6.40 26.28 2.34
C GLN A 88 -7.06 27.29 1.41
N ARG A 89 -6.28 28.19 0.79
CA ARG A 89 -6.80 29.21 -0.14
C ARG A 89 -6.95 28.69 -1.57
N THR A 90 -6.08 27.77 -1.98
CA THR A 90 -6.03 27.31 -3.38
C THR A 90 -6.61 25.92 -3.58
N PHE A 91 -6.85 25.16 -2.51
CA PHE A 91 -7.35 23.80 -2.60
C PHE A 91 -8.73 23.66 -1.95
N ASP A 92 -9.75 23.48 -2.79
CA ASP A 92 -11.11 23.17 -2.35
C ASP A 92 -11.31 21.65 -2.29
N SER A 93 -11.21 21.09 -1.08
CA SER A 93 -11.41 19.64 -0.86
C SER A 93 -12.85 19.18 -1.12
N ASN A 94 -13.81 20.11 -1.14
CA ASN A 94 -15.20 19.84 -1.43
C ASN A 94 -15.53 19.92 -2.92
N PHE A 95 -14.56 20.29 -3.77
CA PHE A 95 -14.74 20.43 -5.22
C PHE A 95 -15.95 21.32 -5.58
N SER A 96 -16.25 22.32 -4.74
CA SER A 96 -17.43 23.18 -4.84
C SER A 96 -17.38 24.05 -6.10
N GLN A 97 -16.18 24.37 -6.57
CA GLN A 97 -15.93 25.11 -7.81
C GLN A 97 -15.82 24.19 -9.04
N PHE A 98 -15.91 22.86 -8.86
CA PHE A 98 -15.86 21.87 -9.93
C PHE A 98 -17.29 21.49 -10.36
N THR A 99 -18.04 22.44 -10.92
CA THR A 99 -19.47 22.28 -11.27
C THR A 99 -19.75 22.23 -12.77
N HIS A 100 -18.80 22.64 -13.61
CA HIS A 100 -19.01 22.79 -15.05
C HIS A 100 -18.05 21.93 -15.87
N TYR A 101 -18.32 20.63 -15.95
CA TYR A 101 -17.62 19.72 -16.85
C TYR A 101 -18.58 18.77 -17.53
N TRP A 102 -18.21 18.34 -18.73
CA TRP A 102 -19.10 17.57 -19.60
C TRP A 102 -19.44 16.22 -18.95
N PRO A 103 -20.74 15.88 -18.78
CA PRO A 103 -21.12 14.52 -18.45
C PRO A 103 -20.49 13.58 -19.47
N ALA A 104 -20.06 12.39 -19.06
CA ALA A 104 -19.56 11.37 -19.98
C ALA A 104 -20.56 11.24 -21.14
N VAL A 105 -20.23 11.84 -22.28
CA VAL A 105 -21.05 11.70 -23.47
C VAL A 105 -20.85 10.25 -23.83
N ARG A 106 -21.88 9.42 -23.65
CA ARG A 106 -21.94 8.14 -24.37
C ARG A 106 -21.90 8.56 -25.83
N LEU A 107 -20.71 8.57 -26.42
CA LEU A 107 -20.54 8.62 -27.85
C LEU A 107 -21.15 7.31 -28.31
N TYR A 108 -22.44 7.36 -28.63
CA TYR A 108 -23.06 6.32 -29.42
C TYR A 108 -22.40 6.44 -30.78
N ILE A 109 -21.25 5.79 -30.94
CA ILE A 109 -20.61 5.61 -32.23
C ILE A 109 -21.46 4.54 -32.89
N PRO A 110 -22.32 4.88 -33.88
CA PRO A 110 -22.97 3.86 -34.66
C PRO A 110 -21.84 3.11 -35.36
N SER A 111 -21.71 1.82 -35.12
CA SER A 111 -20.81 0.97 -35.88
C SER A 111 -21.01 1.26 -37.37
N PRO A 112 -19.95 1.50 -38.16
CA PRO A 112 -20.12 1.70 -39.59
C PRO A 112 -20.83 0.48 -40.18
N PRO A 113 -21.76 0.65 -41.13
CA PRO A 113 -22.41 -0.49 -41.77
C PRO A 113 -21.32 -1.33 -42.44
N GLY A 114 -21.12 -2.54 -41.93
CA GLY A 114 -20.30 -3.55 -42.59
C GLY A 114 -20.87 -3.86 -43.98
N PRO A 115 -20.04 -4.34 -44.92
CA PRO A 115 -20.44 -4.52 -46.30
C PRO A 115 -21.61 -5.49 -46.40
N GLU A 116 -22.62 -5.10 -47.17
CA GLU A 116 -23.82 -5.88 -47.43
C GLU A 116 -23.46 -7.24 -48.01
N VAL A 117 -23.74 -8.31 -47.26
CA VAL A 117 -23.82 -9.66 -47.81
C VAL A 117 -25.30 -10.01 -47.91
N SER A 118 -25.86 -9.81 -49.10
CA SER A 118 -27.16 -10.35 -49.47
C SER A 118 -27.06 -11.88 -49.59
N ALA A 119 -27.82 -12.61 -48.77
CA ALA A 119 -28.73 -13.68 -49.20
C ALA A 119 -29.36 -14.44 -48.01
N GLY A 120 -30.66 -14.23 -47.81
CA GLY A 120 -31.67 -15.25 -47.46
C GLY A 120 -31.60 -16.01 -46.12
N GLY A 121 -32.57 -15.73 -45.24
CA GLY A 121 -33.10 -16.71 -44.25
C GLY A 121 -33.14 -16.24 -42.79
N SER A 122 -34.35 -15.95 -42.27
CA SER A 122 -34.64 -15.60 -40.86
C SER A 122 -34.82 -16.86 -39.96
N PRO A 123 -35.06 -16.73 -38.63
CA PRO A 123 -34.08 -16.34 -37.61
C PRO A 123 -34.08 -17.32 -36.40
N SER A 124 -32.96 -17.45 -35.68
CA SER A 124 -32.91 -17.55 -34.21
C SER A 124 -31.50 -17.99 -33.79
N LEU A 125 -30.67 -17.01 -33.46
CA LEU A 125 -29.48 -17.19 -32.66
C LEU A 125 -29.38 -15.98 -31.74
N SER A 126 -29.41 -16.22 -30.44
CA SER A 126 -28.97 -15.25 -29.44
C SER A 126 -27.48 -15.47 -29.18
N PRO A 127 -26.57 -14.59 -29.62
CA PRO A 127 -25.28 -14.45 -28.98
C PRO A 127 -25.41 -13.43 -27.85
N THR A 128 -24.80 -13.77 -26.73
CA THR A 128 -24.59 -12.92 -25.56
C THR A 128 -24.11 -11.53 -25.98
N GLU A 129 -24.87 -10.50 -25.64
CA GLU A 129 -24.45 -9.10 -25.79
C GLU A 129 -23.33 -8.81 -24.79
N ASP A 130 -22.09 -9.08 -25.20
CA ASP A 130 -20.88 -8.61 -24.55
C ASP A 130 -20.75 -7.10 -24.80
N VAL A 131 -21.54 -6.32 -24.06
CA VAL A 131 -21.37 -4.87 -23.92
C VAL A 131 -20.09 -4.64 -23.13
N LEU A 132 -18.95 -4.63 -23.82
CA LEU A 132 -17.69 -4.17 -23.22
C LEU A 132 -17.88 -2.69 -22.83
N PRO A 133 -17.64 -2.29 -21.56
CA PRO A 133 -17.70 -0.88 -21.19
C PRO A 133 -16.65 -0.13 -22.01
N ASP A 134 -17.06 0.92 -22.72
CA ASP A 134 -16.14 1.81 -23.44
C ASP A 134 -15.14 2.40 -22.44
N VAL A 135 -13.93 1.84 -22.43
CA VAL A 135 -12.86 2.14 -21.46
C VAL A 135 -12.49 3.62 -21.49
N PHE A 136 -12.77 4.30 -22.61
CA PHE A 136 -12.37 5.69 -22.83
C PHE A 136 -13.48 6.71 -22.57
N SER A 137 -14.71 6.25 -22.28
CA SER A 137 -15.86 7.10 -22.01
C SER A 137 -15.65 8.09 -20.85
N MET A 138 -14.77 7.77 -19.90
CA MET A 138 -14.43 8.62 -18.75
C MET A 138 -13.21 9.51 -18.97
N LEU A 139 -12.46 9.35 -20.07
CA LEU A 139 -11.25 10.14 -20.32
C LEU A 139 -11.51 11.65 -20.37
N PRO A 140 -12.58 12.17 -21.02
CA PRO A 140 -12.83 13.60 -21.04
C PRO A 140 -13.04 14.17 -19.64
N HIS A 141 -13.80 13.46 -18.80
CA HIS A 141 -14.03 13.85 -17.41
C HIS A 141 -12.74 13.81 -16.57
N PHE A 142 -11.88 12.82 -16.79
CA PHE A 142 -10.58 12.74 -16.12
C PHE A 142 -9.64 13.86 -16.56
N ALA A 143 -9.64 14.22 -17.85
CA ALA A 143 -8.84 15.33 -18.38
C ALA A 143 -9.28 16.67 -17.76
N ASP A 144 -10.60 16.88 -17.65
CA ASP A 144 -11.21 18.03 -17.01
C ASP A 144 -10.83 18.14 -15.51
N LEU A 145 -10.98 17.05 -14.76
CA LEU A 145 -10.57 16.97 -13.35
C LEU A 145 -9.07 17.21 -13.19
N SER A 146 -8.25 16.59 -14.03
CA SER A 146 -6.80 16.75 -13.99
C SER A 146 -6.40 18.20 -14.28
N THR A 147 -7.04 18.84 -15.26
CA THR A 147 -6.81 20.25 -15.60
C THR A 147 -7.16 21.16 -14.43
N PHE A 148 -8.32 20.95 -13.82
CA PHE A 148 -8.72 21.70 -12.62
C PHE A 148 -7.71 21.53 -11.48
N MET A 149 -7.28 20.30 -11.20
CA MET A 149 -6.30 20.01 -10.14
C MET A 149 -4.94 20.66 -10.42
N ILE A 150 -4.48 20.61 -11.66
CA ILE A 150 -3.24 21.28 -12.09
C ILE A 150 -3.35 22.79 -11.85
N GLN A 151 -4.48 23.41 -12.17
CA GLN A 151 -4.68 24.84 -11.93
C GLN A 151 -4.57 25.19 -10.43
N GLN A 152 -5.11 24.35 -9.54
CA GLN A 152 -4.98 24.54 -8.10
C GLN A 152 -3.54 24.39 -7.61
N VAL A 153 -2.77 23.46 -8.17
CA VAL A 153 -1.34 23.28 -7.86
C VAL A 153 -0.52 24.49 -8.34
N ILE A 154 -0.82 25.02 -9.54
CA ILE A 154 -0.17 26.24 -10.06
C ILE A 154 -0.46 27.42 -9.14
N ASN A 155 -1.72 27.59 -8.73
CA ASN A 155 -2.12 28.66 -7.83
C ASN A 155 -1.44 28.52 -6.45
N PHE A 156 -1.35 27.31 -5.92
CA PHE A 156 -0.61 27.03 -4.68
C PHE A 156 0.87 27.43 -4.80
N ALA A 157 1.54 27.05 -5.90
CA ALA A 157 2.94 27.38 -6.12
C ALA A 157 3.17 28.90 -6.17
N LYS A 158 2.26 29.67 -6.79
CA LYS A 158 2.32 31.14 -6.84
C LYS A 158 2.24 31.80 -5.45
N GLU A 159 1.68 31.11 -4.47
CA GLU A 159 1.55 31.60 -3.09
C GLU A 159 2.81 31.35 -2.23
N ILE A 160 3.76 30.56 -2.73
CA ILE A 160 5.01 30.30 -2.01
C ILE A 160 6.08 31.29 -2.49
N PRO A 161 6.63 32.15 -1.60
CA PRO A 161 7.57 33.22 -2.00
C PRO A 161 8.79 32.75 -2.80
N VAL A 162 9.28 31.54 -2.53
CA VAL A 162 10.45 30.96 -3.21
C VAL A 162 10.17 30.57 -4.67
N PHE A 163 8.91 30.34 -5.02
CA PHE A 163 8.48 29.92 -6.36
C PHE A 163 7.90 31.07 -7.20
N ARG A 164 7.85 32.29 -6.66
CA ARG A 164 7.41 33.50 -7.37
C ARG A 164 8.56 34.12 -8.15
#